data_AF-A0A9Q3JU35-F1
#
_entry.id   AF-A0A9Q3JU35-F1
#
_cell.length_a   1.000
_cell.length_b   1.000
_cell.length_c   1.000
_cell.angle_alpha   90.00
_cell.angle_beta   90.00
_cell.angle_gamma   90.00
#
_symmetry.space_group_name_H-M   'P 1'
#
loop_
_entity.id
_entity.type
_entity.pdbx_description
1 polymer ?
#
loop_
_entity_poly.entity_id
_entity_poly.type
_entity_poly.pdbx_seq_one_letter_code
_entity_poly.pdbx_strand_id
1 'polypeptide(L)'
;MSLVKPYFQTEEYRVPSIKKGPTPPEIVKVEDFPGPVKKTINARKIRLNGKDQRQYLVRFKNQTADKDKWLAEDAIPDGSLHCRRFGDSRRTEQSHQ
;
A
#
# COMPACT_ATOMS: atom_id res chain seq x y z
N MET A 1 -41.87 25.33 -26.55
CA MET A 1 -41.09 25.11 -25.33
C MET A 1 -42.01 24.64 -24.22
N SER A 2 -41.77 23.45 -23.68
CA SER A 2 -41.90 23.09 -22.26
C SER A 2 -41.82 21.58 -22.12
N LEU A 3 -40.70 21.09 -21.60
CA LEU A 3 -40.48 19.69 -21.25
C LEU A 3 -40.76 19.54 -19.76
N VAL A 4 -42.02 19.30 -19.40
CA VAL A 4 -42.42 19.04 -18.01
C VAL A 4 -42.33 17.54 -17.77
N LYS A 5 -41.40 17.12 -16.90
CA LYS A 5 -41.35 15.74 -16.41
C LYS A 5 -42.26 15.65 -15.19
N PRO A 6 -43.27 14.78 -15.16
CA PRO A 6 -44.00 14.50 -13.92
C PRO A 6 -43.05 13.77 -12.95
N TYR A 7 -42.85 14.35 -11.77
CA TYR A 7 -42.21 13.66 -10.65
C TYR A 7 -43.17 12.58 -10.17
N PHE A 8 -42.84 11.31 -10.39
CA PHE A 8 -43.51 10.21 -9.72
C PHE A 8 -42.72 9.83 -8.47
N GLN A 9 -43.47 9.83 -7.38
CA GLN A 9 -43.12 9.57 -5.99
C GLN A 9 -42.48 8.18 -5.86
N THR A 10 -41.30 8.10 -5.25
CA THR A 10 -40.68 6.81 -4.90
C THR A 10 -41.50 6.20 -3.77
N GLU A 11 -42.35 5.22 -4.09
CA GLU A 11 -42.94 4.37 -3.08
C GLU A 11 -41.83 3.62 -2.33
N GLU A 12 -41.92 3.64 -1.00
CA GLU A 12 -41.04 2.94 -0.08
C GLU A 12 -40.93 1.46 -0.47
N TYR A 13 -39.81 1.09 -1.07
CA TYR A 13 -39.52 -0.32 -1.32
C TYR A 13 -39.15 -0.98 0.01
N ARG A 14 -40.18 -1.56 0.64
CA ARG A 14 -40.09 -2.48 1.77
C ARG A 14 -39.22 -3.67 1.35
N VAL A 15 -37.92 -3.63 1.67
CA VAL A 15 -37.01 -4.75 1.43
C VAL A 15 -37.42 -5.95 2.28
N PRO A 16 -37.74 -7.12 1.68
CA PRO A 16 -37.98 -8.32 2.45
C PRO A 16 -36.67 -8.84 3.03
N SER A 17 -36.71 -9.25 4.31
CA SER A 17 -35.58 -9.78 5.07
C SER A 17 -34.94 -10.98 4.36
N ILE A 18 -33.71 -10.80 3.85
CA ILE A 18 -32.94 -11.84 3.18
C ILE A 18 -32.33 -12.76 4.25
N LYS A 19 -32.69 -14.04 4.17
CA LYS A 19 -32.15 -15.14 4.98
C LYS A 19 -30.63 -15.19 4.84
N LYS A 20 -29.91 -15.27 5.98
CA LYS A 20 -28.44 -15.31 6.07
C LYS A 20 -27.86 -16.45 5.21
N GLY A 21 -27.24 -16.09 4.08
CA GLY A 21 -26.36 -16.99 3.33
C GLY A 21 -25.04 -17.23 4.07
N PRO A 22 -24.23 -18.22 3.63
CA PRO A 22 -22.95 -18.51 4.24
C PRO A 22 -22.08 -17.25 4.23
N THR A 23 -21.53 -16.94 5.40
CA THR A 23 -20.68 -15.77 5.65
C THR A 23 -19.59 -15.70 4.57
N PRO A 24 -19.40 -14.54 3.89
CA PRO A 24 -18.24 -14.36 3.03
C PRO A 24 -16.98 -14.66 3.84
N PRO A 25 -15.95 -15.33 3.25
CA PRO A 25 -14.69 -15.49 3.94
C PRO A 25 -14.21 -14.11 4.36
N GLU A 26 -13.91 -13.98 5.66
CA GLU A 26 -13.37 -12.77 6.25
C GLU A 26 -12.13 -12.39 5.44
N ILE A 27 -12.24 -11.28 4.69
CA ILE A 27 -11.11 -10.72 3.96
C ILE A 27 -10.11 -10.33 5.05
N VAL A 28 -9.14 -11.20 5.29
CA VAL A 28 -8.01 -10.92 6.17
C VAL A 28 -7.39 -9.65 5.59
N LYS A 29 -7.64 -8.50 6.23
CA LYS A 29 -7.00 -7.25 5.87
C LYS A 29 -5.52 -7.47 6.06
N VAL A 30 -4.81 -7.75 4.97
CA VAL A 30 -3.35 -7.71 4.91
C VAL A 30 -2.96 -6.24 4.96
N GLU A 31 -3.21 -5.56 6.08
CA GLU A 31 -2.97 -4.13 6.20
C GLU A 31 -2.48 -3.78 7.61
N ASP A 32 -1.35 -4.36 8.00
CA ASP A 32 -0.37 -3.60 8.78
C ASP A 32 0.68 -3.01 7.81
N PHE A 33 0.24 -2.54 6.65
CA PHE A 33 1.10 -1.74 5.79
C PHE A 33 1.21 -0.35 6.44
N PRO A 34 2.42 0.10 6.82
CA PRO A 34 2.65 1.37 7.52
C PRO A 34 2.30 2.67 6.74
N GLY A 35 1.43 2.59 5.74
CA GLY A 35 1.00 3.70 4.90
C GLY A 35 1.83 3.84 3.63
N PRO A 36 1.50 4.83 2.78
CA PRO A 36 2.17 5.01 1.49
C PRO A 36 3.64 5.38 1.67
N VAL A 37 4.49 4.73 0.90
CA VAL A 37 5.95 4.96 0.93
C VAL A 37 6.29 6.30 0.29
N LYS A 38 7.18 7.05 0.92
CA LYS A 38 7.75 8.29 0.38
C LYS A 38 9.03 8.01 -0.40
N LYS A 39 10.00 7.33 0.22
CA LYS A 39 11.28 6.95 -0.40
C LYS A 39 12.02 5.88 0.39
N THR A 40 12.93 5.20 -0.29
CA THR A 40 13.96 4.36 0.34
C THR A 40 15.18 5.20 0.66
N ILE A 41 15.70 5.09 1.88
CA ILE A 41 16.84 5.87 2.37
C ILE A 41 18.11 5.04 2.36
N ASN A 42 18.00 3.76 2.73
CA ASN A 42 19.17 2.89 2.86
C ASN A 42 18.81 1.44 2.49
N ALA A 43 19.81 0.61 2.26
CA ALA A 43 19.67 -0.82 2.09
C ALA A 43 20.77 -1.57 2.82
N ARG A 44 20.41 -2.71 3.42
CA ARG A 44 21.34 -3.64 4.08
C ARG A 44 21.05 -5.08 3.66
N LYS A 45 22.05 -5.94 3.78
CA LYS A 45 21.89 -7.39 3.64
C LYS A 45 21.95 -8.00 5.04
N ILE A 46 21.00 -8.85 5.37
CA ILE A 46 20.97 -9.57 6.64
C ILE A 46 20.75 -11.06 6.36
N ARG A 47 21.20 -11.92 7.26
CA ARG A 47 20.94 -13.36 7.18
C ARG A 47 19.89 -13.72 8.23
N LEU A 48 18.69 -14.08 7.79
CA LEU A 48 17.57 -14.50 8.63
C LEU A 48 17.26 -15.96 8.31
N ASN A 49 17.19 -16.82 9.33
CA ASN A 49 16.91 -18.25 9.18
C ASN A 49 17.80 -18.94 8.12
N GLY A 50 19.08 -18.59 8.11
CA GLY A 50 20.08 -19.15 7.19
C GLY A 50 20.00 -18.62 5.75
N LYS A 51 19.01 -17.80 5.41
CA LYS A 51 18.82 -17.18 4.09
C LYS A 51 19.28 -15.73 4.09
N ASP A 52 19.99 -15.34 3.04
CA ASP A 52 20.36 -13.94 2.83
C ASP A 52 19.15 -13.17 2.31
N GLN A 53 18.79 -12.09 3.01
CA GLN A 53 17.67 -11.23 2.69
C GLN A 53 18.14 -9.77 2.61
N ARG A 54 17.66 -9.06 1.59
CA ARG A 54 17.85 -7.61 1.48
C ARG A 54 16.74 -6.89 2.21
N GLN A 55 17.12 -5.95 3.05
CA GLN A 55 16.20 -5.03 3.70
C GLN A 55 16.49 -3.61 3.27
N TYR A 56 15.44 -2.82 3.18
CA TYR A 56 15.47 -1.43 2.78
C TYR A 56 14.89 -0.59 3.92
N LEU A 57 15.56 0.52 4.25
CA LEU A 57 15.06 1.49 5.22
C LEU A 57 14.08 2.41 4.51
N VAL A 58 12.82 2.32 4.90
CA VAL A 58 11.71 2.98 4.20
C VAL A 58 11.18 4.13 5.03
N ARG A 59 11.06 5.30 4.38
CA ARG A 59 10.39 6.49 4.88
C ARG A 59 8.95 6.50 4.39
N PHE A 60 7.99 6.61 5.30
CA PHE A 60 6.58 6.74 4.96
C PHE A 60 6.19 8.20 4.70
N LYS A 61 5.18 8.42 3.86
CA LYS A 61 4.62 9.77 3.66
C LYS A 61 3.98 10.25 4.95
N ASN A 62 4.16 11.54 5.25
CA ASN A 62 3.59 12.19 6.43
C ASN A 62 4.00 11.58 7.78
N GLN A 63 5.06 10.77 7.82
CA GLN A 63 5.65 10.24 9.05
C GLN A 63 7.04 10.84 9.28
N THR A 64 7.40 11.00 10.56
CA THR A 64 8.72 11.47 10.98
C THR A 64 9.78 10.38 10.86
N ALA A 65 11.05 10.76 11.02
CA ALA A 65 12.18 9.84 10.91
C ALA A 65 12.16 8.69 11.92
N ASP A 66 11.53 8.90 13.06
CA ASP A 66 11.43 7.94 14.15
C ASP A 66 10.56 6.73 13.78
N LYS A 67 9.73 6.87 12.74
CA LYS A 67 8.82 5.81 12.27
C LYS A 67 9.36 5.05 11.06
N ASP A 68 10.61 5.28 10.70
CA ASP A 68 11.25 4.51 9.63
C ASP A 68 11.43 3.06 10.03
N LYS A 69 11.16 2.18 9.07
CA LYS A 69 11.26 0.74 9.30
C LYS A 69 12.13 0.08 8.24
N TRP A 70 12.88 -0.92 8.68
CA TRP A 70 13.58 -1.84 7.80
C TRP A 70 12.59 -2.89 7.30
N LEU A 71 12.30 -2.87 6.02
CA LEU A 71 11.37 -3.79 5.38
C LEU A 71 12.08 -4.61 4.29
N ALA A 72 11.63 -5.84 4.10
CA ALA A 72 12.03 -6.64 2.95
C ALA A 72 11.44 -6.05 1.66
N GLU A 73 12.04 -6.36 0.50
CA GLU A 73 11.51 -5.89 -0.78
C GLU A 73 10.04 -6.28 -0.99
N ASP A 74 9.67 -7.51 -0.62
CA ASP A 74 8.30 -8.03 -0.74
C ASP A 74 7.30 -7.35 0.20
N ALA A 75 7.78 -6.76 1.30
CA ALA A 75 6.95 -6.10 2.30
C ALA A 75 6.71 -4.61 1.99
N ILE A 76 7.29 -4.09 0.91
CA ILE A 76 7.20 -2.69 0.53
C ILE A 76 6.19 -2.56 -0.62
N PRO A 77 5.13 -1.75 -0.47
CA PRO A 77 4.24 -1.47 -1.58
C PRO A 77 5.00 -0.75 -2.69
N ASP A 78 4.90 -1.26 -3.92
CA ASP A 78 5.71 -0.84 -5.07
C ASP A 78 7.23 -0.91 -4.79
N GLY A 79 7.67 -1.92 -4.03
CA GLY A 79 9.05 -2.09 -3.58
C GLY A 79 10.06 -2.02 -4.72
N SER A 80 9.82 -2.71 -5.84
CA SER A 80 10.73 -2.71 -6.99
C SER A 80 10.94 -1.32 -7.60
N LEU A 81 9.90 -0.46 -7.62
CA LEU A 81 10.03 0.92 -8.11
C LEU A 81 10.93 1.75 -7.19
N HIS A 82 10.68 1.67 -5.88
CA HIS A 82 11.43 2.42 -4.88
C HIS A 82 12.88 1.94 -4.77
N CYS A 83 13.11 0.63 -4.82
CA CYS A 83 14.43 0.03 -4.80
C CYS A 83 15.22 0.35 -6.08
N ARG A 84 14.57 0.35 -7.25
CA ARG A 84 15.21 0.76 -8.50
C ARG A 84 15.64 2.22 -8.47
N ARG A 85 14.73 3.13 -8.10
CA ARG A 85 15.04 4.56 -7.95
C ARG A 85 16.21 4.80 -7.00
N PHE A 86 16.22 4.11 -5.87
CA PHE A 86 17.32 4.17 -4.90
C PHE A 86 18.65 3.65 -5.48
N GLY A 87 18.61 2.56 -6.26
CA GLY A 87 19.78 2.04 -6.96
C GLY A 87 20.31 3.00 -8.03
N ASP A 88 19.42 3.63 -8.79
CA ASP A 88 19.79 4.63 -9.80
C ASP A 88 20.47 5.85 -9.15
N SER A 89 19.89 6.40 -8.08
CA SER A 89 20.48 7.54 -7.35
C SER A 89 21.90 7.25 -6.86
N ARG A 90 22.14 6.07 -6.27
CA ARG A 90 23.47 5.71 -5.75
C ARG A 90 24.51 5.50 -6.85
N ARG A 91 24.12 5.02 -8.03
CA ARG A 91 25.03 4.88 -9.17
C ARG A 91 25.48 6.22 -9.72
N THR A 92 24.57 7.18 -9.81
CA THR A 92 24.89 8.54 -10.29
C THR A 92 25.80 9.28 -9.32
N GLU A 93 25.61 9.12 -8.00
CA GLU A 93 26.48 9.73 -6.99
C GLU A 93 27.91 9.16 -7.00
N GLN A 94 28.09 7.90 -7.43
CA GLN A 94 29.40 7.26 -7.54
C GLN A 94 30.14 7.59 -8.85
N SER A 95 29.46 8.10 -9.88
CA SER A 95 30.10 8.39 -11.17
C SER A 95 30.64 9.82 -11.30
N HIS A 96 30.52 10.64 -10.25
CA HIS A 96 31.00 12.03 -10.21
C HIS A 96 32.20 12.24 -9.27
N GLN A 97 32.84 11.17 -8.82
CA GLN A 97 34.15 11.18 -8.17
C GLN A 97 35.21 10.58 -9.11
#